data_AF-A0A3C1FUS4-F1
#
_entry.id   AF-A0A3C1FUS4-F1
#
_cell.length_a   1.000
_cell.length_b   1.000
_cell.length_c   1.000
_cell.angle_alpha   90.00
_cell.angle_beta   90.00
_cell.angle_gamma   90.00
#
_symmetry.space_group_name_H-M   'P 1'
#
loop_
_entity.id
_entity.type
_entity.pdbx_description
1 polymer ?
#
loop_
_entity_poly.entity_id
_entity_poly.type
_entity_poly.pdbx_seq_one_letter_code
_entity_poly.pdbx_strand_id
1 'polypeptide(L)'
;MEKYLKFGRFLMERGLIREADIHKARIAQKRDNLRVGEIAKARGMLTEEDIQRVLIIQEDTLEKFGQIAVRENLLSRQQLNELLKEQEDRYLFFGEALVLVGAISEEEVIEQLKDFNKLKFRSHQP
;
A
#
# COMPACT_ATOMS: atom_id res chain seq x y z
N MET A 1 16.01 -9.19 -20.66
CA MET A 1 15.39 -9.36 -19.33
C MET A 1 15.05 -7.98 -18.77
N GLU A 2 14.17 -7.21 -19.44
CA GLU A 2 13.75 -5.90 -18.93
C GLU A 2 12.55 -6.10 -17.99
N LYS A 3 12.92 -6.56 -16.79
CA LYS A 3 12.04 -6.98 -15.71
C LYS A 3 11.48 -5.71 -15.04
N TYR A 4 10.31 -5.24 -15.49
CA TYR A 4 9.48 -4.17 -14.88
C TYR A 4 10.27 -3.00 -14.27
N LEU A 5 10.40 -1.89 -15.01
CA LEU A 5 10.95 -0.64 -14.45
C LEU A 5 10.08 -0.19 -13.27
N LYS A 6 10.68 -0.08 -12.09
CA LYS A 6 10.04 0.42 -10.86
C LYS A 6 10.30 1.92 -10.75
N PHE A 7 9.28 2.68 -10.35
CA PHE A 7 9.36 4.14 -10.26
C PHE A 7 10.52 4.62 -9.38
N GLY A 8 10.76 3.99 -8.22
CA GLY A 8 11.90 4.34 -7.37
C GLY A 8 13.27 4.13 -8.03
N ARG A 9 13.43 3.07 -8.84
CA ARG A 9 14.67 2.85 -9.60
C ARG A 9 14.85 3.91 -10.68
N PHE A 10 13.77 4.23 -11.39
CA PHE A 10 13.77 5.29 -12.40
C PHE A 10 14.22 6.65 -11.82
N LEU A 11 13.72 7.02 -10.63
CA LEU A 11 14.14 8.24 -9.94
C LEU A 11 15.61 8.19 -9.49
N MET A 12 16.09 7.03 -9.02
CA MET A 12 17.51 6.84 -8.67
C MET A 12 18.43 6.97 -9.89
N GLU A 13 18.05 6.39 -11.03
CA GLU A 13 18.82 6.47 -12.28
C GLU A 13 18.92 7.91 -12.80
N ARG A 14 17.94 8.76 -12.49
CA ARG A 14 17.98 10.21 -12.76
C ARG A 14 18.73 11.03 -11.69
N GLY A 15 19.24 10.38 -10.64
CA GLY A 15 19.96 11.05 -9.54
C GLY A 15 19.08 11.89 -8.62
N LEU A 16 17.75 11.75 -8.70
CA LEU A 16 16.79 12.56 -7.93
C LEU A 16 16.62 12.09 -6.49
N ILE A 17 16.79 10.79 -6.24
CA ILE A 17 16.68 10.19 -4.90
C ILE A 17 17.80 9.17 -4.68
N ARG A 18 18.06 8.81 -3.41
CA ARG A 18 18.98 7.73 -3.04
C ARG A 18 18.23 6.50 -2.55
N GLU A 19 18.93 5.37 -2.47
CA GLU A 19 18.36 4.11 -1.94
C GLU A 19 17.85 4.27 -0.49
N ALA A 20 18.56 5.04 0.34
CA ALA A 20 18.12 5.37 1.70
C ALA A 20 16.75 6.07 1.74
N ASP A 21 16.44 6.89 0.73
CA ASP A 21 15.17 7.60 0.65
C ASP A 21 14.03 6.67 0.27
N ILE A 22 14.29 5.68 -0.60
CA ILE A 22 13.36 4.59 -0.87
C ILE A 22 13.05 3.83 0.42
N HIS A 23 14.06 3.49 1.22
CA HIS A 23 13.85 2.81 2.49
C HIS A 23 12.99 3.63 3.46
N LYS A 24 13.29 4.93 3.63
CA LYS A 24 12.49 5.83 4.47
C LYS A 24 11.04 5.92 4.00
N ALA A 25 10.81 6.12 2.71
CA ALA A 25 9.46 6.19 2.13
C ALA A 25 8.69 4.87 2.32
N ARG A 26 9.36 3.71 2.19
CA ARG A 26 8.74 2.40 2.44
C ARG A 26 8.35 2.21 3.91
N ILE A 27 9.17 2.69 4.84
CA ILE A 27 8.84 2.67 6.27
C ILE A 27 7.60 3.55 6.53
N ALA A 28 7.55 4.75 5.95
CA ALA A 28 6.38 5.63 6.05
C ALA A 28 5.10 4.98 5.49
N GLN A 29 5.17 4.39 4.29
CA GLN A 29 4.04 3.65 3.73
C GLN A 29 3.58 2.48 4.61
N LYS A 30 4.51 1.71 5.19
CA LYS A 30 4.15 0.57 6.04
C LYS A 30 3.42 1.03 7.32
N ARG A 31 3.81 2.18 7.86
CA ARG A 31 3.16 2.75 9.04
C ARG A 31 1.74 3.22 8.74
N ASP A 32 1.54 3.85 7.58
CA ASP A 32 0.28 4.54 7.28
C ASP A 32 -0.72 3.64 6.51
N ASN A 33 -0.24 2.69 5.70
CA ASN A 33 -1.06 1.76 4.90
C ASN A 33 -1.43 0.51 5.71
N LEU A 34 -2.10 0.72 6.85
CA LEU A 34 -2.55 -0.35 7.73
C LEU A 34 -3.47 -1.35 7.01
N ARG A 35 -3.35 -2.62 7.37
CA ARG A 35 -4.23 -3.71 6.92
C ARG A 35 -5.56 -3.66 7.66
N VAL A 36 -6.64 -4.11 7.01
CA VAL A 36 -8.01 -4.13 7.59
C VAL A 36 -8.04 -4.67 9.04
N GLY A 37 -7.34 -5.76 9.33
CA GLY A 37 -7.25 -6.31 10.70
C GLY A 37 -6.61 -5.35 11.71
N GLU A 38 -5.56 -4.62 11.32
CA GLU A 38 -4.90 -3.63 12.18
C GLU A 38 -5.83 -2.44 12.47
N ILE A 39 -6.58 -1.99 11.45
CA ILE A 39 -7.60 -0.94 11.60
C ILE A 39 -8.72 -1.41 12.53
N ALA A 40 -9.21 -2.63 12.31
CA ALA A 40 -10.28 -3.22 13.11
C ALA A 40 -9.88 -3.36 14.58
N LYS A 41 -8.64 -3.78 14.86
CA LYS A 41 -8.07 -3.82 16.21
C LYS A 41 -7.99 -2.44 16.85
N ALA A 42 -7.49 -1.45 16.11
CA ALA A 42 -7.37 -0.07 16.61
C ALA A 42 -8.74 0.53 16.96
N ARG A 43 -9.81 0.13 16.26
CA ARG A 43 -11.20 0.53 16.55
C ARG A 43 -11.89 -0.32 17.62
N GLY A 44 -11.23 -1.35 18.17
CA GLY A 44 -11.84 -2.30 19.09
C GLY A 44 -12.93 -3.17 18.46
N MET A 45 -12.99 -3.25 17.12
CA MET A 45 -13.95 -4.08 16.40
C MET A 45 -13.53 -5.55 16.35
N LEU A 46 -12.21 -5.82 16.37
CA LEU A 46 -11.64 -7.16 16.46
C LEU A 46 -10.61 -7.21 17.58
N THR A 47 -10.57 -8.33 18.30
CA THR A 47 -9.48 -8.63 19.23
C THR A 47 -8.28 -9.22 18.48
N GLU A 48 -7.15 -9.36 19.17
CA GLU A 48 -6.00 -10.09 18.60
C GLU A 48 -6.36 -11.55 18.28
N GLU A 49 -7.15 -12.20 19.14
CA GLU A 49 -7.59 -13.58 18.95
C GLU A 49 -8.47 -13.73 17.71
N ASP A 50 -9.40 -12.80 17.49
CA ASP A 50 -10.24 -12.77 16.28
C ASP A 50 -9.41 -12.65 15.01
N ILE A 51 -8.36 -11.81 15.03
CA ILE A 51 -7.45 -11.62 13.91
C ILE A 51 -6.68 -12.90 13.65
N GLN A 52 -6.11 -13.54 14.67
CA GLN A 52 -5.40 -14.81 14.52
C GLN A 52 -6.30 -15.90 13.93
N ARG A 53 -7.55 -16.00 14.40
CA ARG A 53 -8.53 -16.93 13.85
C ARG A 53 -8.77 -16.70 12.35
N VAL A 54 -8.96 -15.45 11.93
CA VAL A 54 -9.15 -15.11 10.51
C VAL A 54 -7.90 -15.44 9.70
N LEU A 55 -6.70 -15.20 10.23
CA LEU A 55 -5.44 -15.49 9.53
C LEU A 55 -5.22 -16.99 9.32
N ILE A 56 -5.54 -17.83 10.31
CA ILE A 56 -5.48 -19.30 10.18
C ILE A 56 -6.39 -19.76 9.05
N ILE A 57 -7.65 -19.30 9.04
CA ILE A 57 -8.60 -19.64 7.97
C ILE A 57 -8.10 -19.14 6.61
N GLN A 58 -7.53 -17.93 6.56
CA GLN A 58 -6.97 -17.36 5.33
C GLN A 58 -5.81 -18.20 4.79
N GLU A 59 -4.96 -18.78 5.65
CA GLU A 59 -3.88 -19.66 5.25
C GLU A 59 -4.42 -20.95 4.60
N ASP A 60 -5.48 -21.52 5.17
CA ASP A 60 -6.09 -22.76 4.67
C ASP A 60 -6.92 -22.55 3.39
N THR A 61 -7.62 -21.42 3.27
CA THR A 61 -8.61 -21.21 2.19
C THR A 61 -8.17 -20.22 1.12
N LEU A 62 -7.11 -19.43 1.37
CA LEU A 62 -6.65 -18.33 0.52
C LEU A 62 -7.71 -17.24 0.26
N GLU A 63 -8.76 -17.18 1.09
CA GLU A 63 -9.80 -16.16 0.99
C GLU A 63 -9.33 -14.79 1.52
N LYS A 64 -10.06 -13.73 1.17
CA LYS A 64 -9.73 -12.38 1.67
C LYS A 64 -10.11 -12.25 3.14
N PHE A 65 -9.21 -11.68 3.95
CA PHE A 65 -9.40 -11.42 5.38
C PHE A 65 -10.80 -10.86 5.72
N GLY A 66 -11.22 -9.79 5.03
CA GLY A 66 -12.51 -9.17 5.29
C GLY A 66 -13.71 -10.07 4.99
N GLN A 67 -13.63 -10.92 3.96
CA GLN A 67 -14.69 -11.87 3.63
C GLN A 67 -14.82 -12.95 4.71
N ILE A 68 -13.69 -13.48 5.19
CA ILE A 68 -13.65 -14.43 6.29
C ILE A 68 -14.22 -13.80 7.56
N ALA A 69 -13.78 -12.59 7.92
CA ALA A 69 -14.26 -11.89 9.11
C ALA A 69 -15.78 -11.67 9.11
N VAL A 70 -16.38 -11.41 7.93
CA VAL A 70 -17.84 -11.33 7.80
C VAL A 70 -18.52 -12.69 7.90
N ARG A 71 -17.96 -13.72 7.25
CA ARG A 71 -18.50 -15.09 7.30
C ARG A 71 -18.48 -15.66 8.72
N GLU A 72 -17.41 -15.40 9.47
CA GLU A 72 -17.25 -15.85 10.86
C GLU A 72 -18.07 -14.99 11.86
N ASN A 73 -18.88 -14.04 11.38
CA ASN A 73 -19.66 -13.09 12.18
C ASN A 73 -18.82 -12.20 13.13
N LEU A 74 -17.53 -12.04 12.84
CA LEU A 74 -16.62 -11.17 13.58
C LEU A 74 -16.78 -9.70 13.17
N LEU A 75 -17.16 -9.46 11.92
CA LEU A 75 -17.53 -8.15 11.40
C LEU A 75 -18.88 -8.22 10.68
N SER A 76 -19.69 -7.17 10.81
CA SER A 76 -20.78 -6.95 9.86
C SER A 76 -20.25 -6.47 8.52
N ARG A 77 -21.06 -6.63 7.45
CA ARG A 77 -20.74 -6.05 6.13
C ARG A 77 -20.54 -4.54 6.19
N GLN A 78 -21.33 -3.86 7.03
CA GLN A 78 -21.20 -2.41 7.21
C GLN A 78 -19.85 -2.05 7.85
N GLN A 79 -19.47 -2.70 8.94
CA GLN A 79 -18.17 -2.48 9.59
C GLN A 79 -17.02 -2.77 8.64
N LEU A 80 -17.10 -3.85 7.85
CA LEU A 80 -16.08 -4.12 6.84
C LEU A 80 -15.97 -2.99 5.82
N ASN A 81 -17.09 -2.47 5.33
CA ASN A 81 -17.08 -1.35 4.37
C ASN A 81 -16.49 -0.08 4.99
N GLU A 82 -16.78 0.21 6.26
CA GLU A 82 -16.20 1.34 6.99
C GLU A 82 -14.68 1.20 7.11
N LEU A 83 -14.18 0.00 7.44
CA LEU A 83 -12.75 -0.29 7.53
C LEU A 83 -12.04 -0.19 6.18
N LEU A 84 -12.68 -0.69 5.11
CA LEU A 84 -12.13 -0.59 3.76
C LEU A 84 -12.05 0.86 3.28
N LYS A 85 -13.08 1.66 3.56
CA LYS A 85 -13.09 3.09 3.24
C LYS A 85 -11.96 3.81 3.98
N GLU A 86 -11.81 3.57 5.28
CA GLU A 86 -10.71 4.17 6.05
C GLU A 86 -9.33 3.71 5.54
N GLN A 87 -9.20 2.45 5.14
CA GLN A 87 -7.96 1.95 4.55
C GLN A 87 -7.61 2.71 3.26
N GLU A 88 -8.60 2.96 2.41
CA GLU A 88 -8.46 3.71 1.16
C GLU A 88 -8.11 5.17 1.43
N ASP A 89 -8.84 5.83 2.33
CA ASP A 89 -8.65 7.24 2.68
C ASP A 89 -7.26 7.54 3.28
N ARG A 90 -6.62 6.55 3.91
CA ARG A 90 -5.27 6.67 4.47
C ARG A 90 -4.16 6.12 3.59
N TYR A 91 -4.48 5.62 2.40
CA TYR A 91 -3.48 4.97 1.56
C TYR A 91 -2.45 5.98 1.05
N LEU A 92 -1.26 5.93 1.63
CA LEU A 92 -0.10 6.72 1.22
C LEU A 92 0.54 6.08 -0.02
N PHE A 93 0.49 6.77 -1.15
CA PHE A 93 1.17 6.37 -2.37
C PHE A 93 2.68 6.52 -2.23
N PHE A 94 3.44 5.76 -3.04
CA PHE A 94 4.91 5.76 -2.91
C PHE A 94 5.53 7.12 -3.27
N GLY A 95 4.95 7.85 -4.23
CA GLY A 95 5.36 9.21 -4.56
C GLY A 95 5.14 10.19 -3.40
N GLU A 96 3.96 10.16 -2.80
CA GLU A 96 3.62 10.97 -1.61
C GLU A 96 4.54 10.64 -0.43
N ALA A 97 4.85 9.35 -0.23
CA ALA A 97 5.78 8.93 0.81
C ALA A 97 7.20 9.49 0.60
N LEU A 98 7.66 9.64 -0.65
CA LEU A 98 8.94 10.25 -0.97
C LEU A 98 8.93 11.76 -0.67
N VAL A 99 7.81 12.44 -0.94
CA VAL A 99 7.61 13.86 -0.56
C VAL A 99 7.61 14.02 0.95
N LEU A 100 6.86 13.17 1.66
CA LEU A 100 6.72 13.20 3.11
C LEU A 100 8.07 13.07 3.84
N VAL A 101 8.99 12.25 3.32
CA VAL A 101 10.33 12.08 3.91
C VAL A 101 11.35 13.12 3.42
N GLY A 102 10.91 14.10 2.61
CA GLY A 102 11.73 15.19 2.09
C GLY A 102 12.73 14.75 1.01
N ALA A 103 12.49 13.61 0.34
CA ALA A 103 13.41 13.09 -0.67
C ALA A 103 13.33 13.82 -2.01
N ILE A 104 12.15 14.38 -2.32
CA ILE A 104 11.80 14.98 -3.61
C ILE A 104 10.59 15.90 -3.40
N SER A 105 10.42 16.96 -4.19
CA SER A 105 9.22 17.81 -4.10
C SER A 105 8.01 17.14 -4.75
N GLU A 106 6.82 17.61 -4.38
CA GLU A 106 5.58 17.14 -5.00
C GLU A 106 5.54 17.44 -6.50
N GLU A 107 5.98 18.64 -6.91
CA GLU A 107 6.03 19.01 -8.33
C GLU A 107 6.93 18.07 -9.13
N GLU A 108 8.11 17.75 -8.58
CA GLU A 108 9.06 16.86 -9.21
C GLU A 108 8.48 15.43 -9.29
N VAL A 109 7.81 14.93 -8.25
CA VAL A 109 7.14 13.62 -8.31
C VAL A 109 6.11 13.58 -9.45
N ILE A 110 5.28 14.61 -9.59
CA ILE A 110 4.26 14.69 -10.63
C ILE A 110 4.90 14.71 -12.02
N GLU A 111 5.96 15.50 -12.21
CA GLU A 111 6.70 15.56 -13.47
C GLU A 111 7.31 14.19 -13.82
N GLN A 112 8.02 13.59 -12.87
CA GLN A 112 8.67 12.31 -13.07
C GLN A 112 7.69 11.16 -13.30
N LEU A 113 6.49 11.20 -12.69
CA LEU A 113 5.42 10.24 -12.98
C LEU A 113 4.93 10.32 -14.42
N LYS A 114 4.81 11.53 -14.98
CA LYS A 114 4.42 11.71 -16.39
C LYS A 114 5.46 11.09 -17.33
N ASP A 115 6.73 11.35 -17.08
CA ASP A 115 7.84 10.80 -17.86
C ASP A 115 7.94 9.27 -17.74
N PHE A 116 7.85 8.76 -16.52
CA PHE A 116 7.88 7.34 -16.23
C PHE A 116 6.73 6.59 -16.93
N ASN A 117 5.52 7.16 -16.93
CA ASN A 117 4.37 6.58 -17.60
C ASN A 117 4.58 6.54 -19.12
N LYS A 118 5.05 7.64 -19.75
CA LYS A 118 5.38 7.65 -21.18
C LYS A 118 6.37 6.55 -21.56
N LEU A 119 7.42 6.36 -20.75
CA LEU A 119 8.41 5.31 -20.98
C LEU A 119 7.79 3.92 -20.87
N LYS A 120 7.01 3.66 -19.82
CA LYS A 120 6.29 2.38 -19.66
C LYS A 120 5.41 2.02 -20.84
N PHE A 121 4.70 3.00 -21.42
CA PHE A 121 3.83 2.76 -22.58
C PHE A 121 4.62 2.54 -23.88
N ARG A 122 5.80 3.15 -24.04
CA ARG A 122 6.67 2.92 -25.22
C ARG A 122 7.34 1.55 -25.20
N SER A 123 7.67 1.01 -24.03
CA SER A 123 8.27 -0.33 -23.87
C SER A 123 7.29 -1.50 -24.10
N HIS A 124 5.99 -1.23 -24.29
CA HIS A 124 4.93 -2.24 -24.50
C HIS A 124 4.31 -2.21 -25.90
N GLN A 125 4.92 -1.53 -26.89
CA GLN A 125 4.54 -1.72 -28.28
C GLN A 125 5.21 -2.98 -28.84
N PRO A 126 4.44 -3.90 -29.46
CA PRO A 126 4.98 -5.10 -30.11
C PRO A 126 5.83 -4.78 -31.35
#